data_AF-A0AAN0RII9-F1
#
_entry.id   AF-A0AAN0RII9-F1
#
_cell.length_a   1.000
_cell.length_b   1.000
_cell.length_c   1.000
_cell.angle_alpha   90.00
_cell.angle_beta   90.00
_cell.angle_gamma   90.00
#
_symmetry.space_group_name_H-M   'P 1'
#
loop_
_entity.id
_entity.type
_entity.pdbx_description
1 polymer ?
#
loop_
_entity_poly.entity_id
_entity_poly.type
_entity_poly.pdbx_seq_one_letter_code
_entity_poly.pdbx_strand_id
1 'polypeptide(L)' 'MTIHQEFLKFEAVLAHCETRVSDRSLSAAMDYGREMQFFDSTNRLSQSGHLVAEL' A
#
# COMPACT_ATOMS: atom_id res chain seq x y z
N MET A 1 -13.05 10.61 4.37
CA MET A 1 -11.63 10.85 4.71
C MET A 1 -11.15 12.09 3.98
N THR A 2 -10.22 12.85 4.57
CA THR A 2 -9.53 13.92 3.84
C THR A 2 -8.47 13.33 2.92
N ILE A 3 -8.08 14.06 1.86
CA ILE A 3 -7.00 13.63 0.95
C ILE A 3 -5.70 13.36 1.73
N HIS A 4 -5.44 14.14 2.78
CA HIS A 4 -4.29 13.95 3.65
C HIS A 4 -4.34 12.61 4.40
N GLN A 5 -5.51 12.21 4.91
CA GLN A 5 -5.67 10.92 5.58
C GLN A 5 -5.51 9.74 4.62
N GLU A 6 -6.03 9.84 3.39
CA GLU A 6 -5.82 8.83 2.35
C GLU A 6 -4.33 8.65 2.03
N PHE A 7 -3.60 9.76 1.91
CA PHE A 7 -2.16 9.74 1.67
C PHE A 7 -1.40 9.04 2.81
N LEU A 8 -1.68 9.38 4.06
CA LEU A 8 -1.00 8.75 5.20
C LEU A 8 -1.26 7.24 5.27
N LYS A 9 -2.49 6.81 4.99
CA LYS A 9 -2.82 5.37 4.94
C LYS A 9 -2.11 4.68 3.79
N PHE A 10 -2.05 5.32 2.63
CA PHE A 10 -1.32 4.79 1.48
C PHE A 10 0.16 4.57 1.81
N GLU A 11 0.81 5.58 2.39
CA GLU A 11 2.22 5.50 2.81
C GLU A 11 2.46 4.39 3.85
N ALA A 12 1.55 4.21 4.81
CA ALA A 12 1.66 3.15 5.81
C ALA A 12 1.61 1.74 5.16
N VAL A 13 0.70 1.55 4.21
CA VAL A 13 0.58 0.28 3.47
C VAL A 13 1.77 0.06 2.54
N LEU A 14 2.27 1.12 1.91
CA LEU A 14 3.46 1.05 1.08
C LEU A 14 4.69 0.66 1.92
N ALA A 15 4.89 1.29 3.07
CA ALA A 15 5.95 0.92 4.01
C ALA A 15 5.83 -0.53 4.48
N HIS A 16 4.60 -1.03 4.73
CA HIS A 16 4.38 -2.45 5.00
C HIS A 16 4.89 -3.31 3.84
N CYS A 17 4.54 -2.98 2.59
CA CYS A 17 4.98 -3.71 1.41
C CYS A 17 6.50 -3.71 1.25
N GLU A 18 7.16 -2.58 1.53
CA GLU A 18 8.63 -2.48 1.50
C GLU A 18 9.31 -3.46 2.45
N THR A 19 8.71 -3.75 3.62
CA THR A 19 9.27 -4.76 4.54
C THR A 19 9.14 -6.20 4.05
N ARG A 20 8.30 -6.45 3.03
CA ARG A 20 8.00 -7.78 2.50
C ARG A 20 8.83 -8.13 1.26
N VAL A 21 9.46 -7.14 0.63
CA VAL A 21 10.24 -7.33 -0.60
C VAL A 21 11.74 -7.29 -0.33
N SER A 22 12.50 -8.16 -0.99
CA SER A 22 13.97 -8.21 -0.85
C SER A 22 14.66 -7.04 -1.53
N ASP A 23 14.13 -6.58 -2.66
CA ASP A 23 14.71 -5.53 -3.50
C ASP A 23 14.56 -4.12 -2.90
N ARG A 24 13.78 -3.93 -1.83
CA ARG A 24 13.50 -2.62 -1.17
C ARG A 24 13.23 -1.45 -2.14
N SER A 25 12.89 -1.74 -3.38
CA SER A 25 12.59 -0.75 -4.40
C SER A 25 11.10 -0.43 -4.33
N LEU A 26 10.76 0.85 -4.56
CA LEU A 26 9.38 1.31 -4.57
C LEU A 26 8.53 0.51 -5.56
N SER A 27 9.10 0.19 -6.73
CA SER A 27 8.40 -0.62 -7.74
C SER A 27 8.08 -2.01 -7.23
N ALA A 28 9.05 -2.71 -6.62
CA ALA A 28 8.82 -4.04 -6.07
C ALA A 28 7.76 -4.01 -4.96
N ALA A 29 7.78 -3.01 -4.08
CA ALA A 29 6.78 -2.84 -3.03
C ALA A 29 5.38 -2.57 -3.60
N MET A 30 5.26 -1.72 -4.63
CA MET A 30 4.00 -1.45 -5.32
C MET A 30 3.46 -2.68 -6.05
N ASP A 31 4.33 -3.48 -6.67
CA ASP A 31 3.94 -4.68 -7.38
C ASP A 31 3.48 -5.77 -6.41
N TYR A 32 4.19 -5.97 -5.30
CA TYR A 32 3.76 -6.82 -4.19
C TYR A 32 2.40 -6.36 -3.63
N GLY A 33 2.24 -5.05 -3.37
CA GLY A 33 0.98 -4.51 -2.87
C GLY A 33 -0.20 -4.71 -3.83
N ARG A 34 0.04 -4.68 -5.15
CA ARG A 34 -0.97 -5.02 -6.17
C ARG A 34 -1.30 -6.52 -6.19
N GLU A 35 -0.30 -7.38 -6.09
CA GLU A 35 -0.49 -8.84 -6.03
C GLU A 35 -1.32 -9.25 -4.81
N MET A 36 -1.06 -8.63 -3.67
CA MET A 36 -1.81 -8.80 -2.43
C MET A 36 -3.15 -8.05 -2.39
N GLN A 37 -3.51 -7.39 -3.50
CA GLN A 37 -4.72 -6.60 -3.68
C GLN A 37 -4.85 -5.42 -2.71
N PHE A 38 -3.77 -4.93 -2.10
CA PHE A 38 -3.81 -3.74 -1.23
C PHE A 38 -4.00 -2.45 -2.05
N PHE A 39 -3.44 -2.41 -3.27
CA PHE A 39 -3.62 -1.32 -4.22
C PHE A 39 -4.47 -1.77 -5.40
N ASP A 40 -5.39 -0.91 -5.84
CA ASP A 40 -6.15 -1.12 -7.06
C ASP A 40 -5.38 -0.67 -8.32
N SER A 41 -5.98 -0.88 -9.50
CA SER A 41 -5.38 -0.51 -10.79
C SER A 41 -5.16 0.99 -10.99
N THR A 42 -5.71 1.83 -10.12
CA THR A 42 -5.57 3.29 -10.13
C THR A 42 -4.61 3.79 -9.05
N ASN A 43 -3.86 2.90 -8.39
CA ASN A 43 -2.98 3.18 -7.25
C ASN A 43 -3.72 3.79 -6.05
N ARG A 44 -4.96 3.37 -5.82
CA ARG A 44 -5.69 3.68 -4.58
C ARG A 44 -5.70 2.48 -3.66
N LEU A 45 -5.91 2.71 -2.37
CA LEU A 45 -6.14 1.63 -1.44
C LEU A 45 -7.44 0.90 -1.78
N SER A 46 -7.36 -0.41 -1.87
CA SER A 46 -8.52 -1.27 -1.87
C SER A 46 -9.09 -1.42 -0.45
N GLN A 47 -10.15 -2.20 -0.31
CA GLN A 47 -10.66 -2.58 1.01
C GLN A 47 -9.60 -3.30 1.87
N SER A 48 -8.82 -4.23 1.31
CA SER A 48 -7.78 -4.94 2.07
C SER A 48 -6.62 -4.02 2.42
N GLY A 49 -6.26 -3.09 1.53
CA GLY A 49 -5.26 -2.05 1.83
C GLY A 49 -5.68 -1.17 3.00
N HIS A 50 -6.95 -0.76 3.06
CA HIS A 50 -7.47 -0.01 4.22
C HIS A 50 -7.40 -0.81 5.53
N LEU A 51 -7.55 -2.13 5.51
CA LEU A 51 -7.39 -2.94 6.72
C LEU A 51 -5.93 -2.98 7.19
N VAL A 52 -4.98 -3.08 6.26
CA VAL A 52 -3.54 -3.06 6.57
C VAL A 52 -3.12 -1.71 7.14
N ALA A 53 -3.70 -0.61 6.67
CA ALA A 53 -3.40 0.73 7.15
C ALA A 53 -3.79 1.00 8.62
N GLU A 54 -4.59 0.13 9.22
CA GLU A 54 -5.08 0.25 10.61
C GLU A 54 -4.36 -0.71 11.59
N LEU A 55 -3.38 -1.49 11.10
CA LEU A 55 -2.53 -2.37 11.90
C LEU A 55 -1.39 -1.60 12.59
#